data_AF-A0A6M0G5C2-F1
#
_entry.id   AF-A0A6M0G5C2-F1
#
_cell.length_a   1.000
_cell.length_b   1.000
_cell.length_c   1.000
_cell.angle_alpha   90.00
_cell.angle_beta   90.00
_cell.angle_gamma   90.00
#
_symmetry.space_group_name_H-M   'P 1'
#
loop_
_entity.id
_entity.type
_entity.pdbx_description
1 polymer ?
#
loop_
_entity_poly.entity_id
_entity_poly.type
_entity_poly.pdbx_seq_one_letter_code
_entity_poly.pdbx_strand_id
1 'polypeptide(L)'
;MDDHLKSFQNINQSVERLLKNKHHSSEIKQSAISLKKSVEPCFEELRQSAAKLQILLKVSFDDLDHAEDVWYSKLKIAGVATDQIWEQLEQLRKQHCGIRIVGSQCKREAIKRVQASWKKILERLETKWFVSKEGQPQKIIDKEHKNNFIKEIRTLVASQFQELIKIIKKTLQIIYQKLTSLHLDYILQYVILFDKRSRAEASNKINFMLNEIEANFRSLILNLPCKSRSLLEFDNPFKYALNYLIDPNYNDINLRQFCRFKKEIYAKIIEVINTVIDDRINLATESIGEVILFYTDFLERQDRYRQETRQQRAAEKAWIDQQRQQLEQLCRSLEVIIATGISEATGISEATGISEQDARTTVW
;
A
#
# COMPACT_ATOMS: atom_id res chain seq x y z
N MET A 1 12.47 -45.36 2.55
CA MET A 1 12.75 -44.93 3.94
C MET A 1 12.19 -45.96 4.92
N ASP A 2 10.93 -46.35 4.77
CA ASP A 2 10.28 -47.41 5.55
C ASP A 2 11.04 -48.74 5.59
N ASP A 3 11.55 -49.23 4.46
CA ASP A 3 12.25 -50.53 4.41
C ASP A 3 13.59 -50.50 5.17
N HIS A 4 14.27 -49.35 5.16
CA HIS A 4 15.48 -49.15 5.94
C HIS A 4 15.17 -49.03 7.44
N LEU A 5 14.12 -48.30 7.81
CA LEU A 5 13.64 -48.23 9.20
C LEU A 5 13.28 -49.63 9.73
N LYS A 6 12.52 -50.42 8.96
CA LYS A 6 12.19 -51.81 9.32
C LYS A 6 13.43 -52.68 9.49
N SER A 7 14.44 -52.50 8.63
CA SER A 7 15.70 -53.24 8.73
C SER A 7 16.43 -52.92 10.03
N PHE A 8 16.50 -51.65 10.42
CA PHE A 8 17.09 -51.25 11.69
C PHE A 8 16.25 -51.73 12.89
N GLN A 9 14.91 -51.67 12.83
CA GLN A 9 14.02 -52.20 13.87
C GLN A 9 14.22 -53.68 14.10
N ASN A 10 14.35 -54.46 13.01
CA ASN A 10 14.63 -55.88 13.08
C ASN A 10 15.98 -56.16 13.76
N ILE A 11 16.99 -55.33 13.50
CA ILE A 11 18.29 -55.42 14.19
C ILE A 11 18.13 -55.15 15.69
N ASN A 12 17.41 -54.07 16.06
CA ASN A 12 17.21 -53.71 17.47
C ASN A 12 16.44 -54.80 18.23
N GLN A 13 15.35 -55.30 17.65
CA GLN A 13 14.56 -56.42 18.22
C GLN A 13 15.36 -57.71 18.33
N SER A 14 16.21 -58.01 17.34
CA SER A 14 17.09 -59.18 17.38
C SER A 14 18.12 -59.08 18.50
N VAL A 15 18.74 -57.90 18.67
CA VAL A 15 19.65 -57.62 19.78
C VAL A 15 18.93 -57.78 21.13
N GLU A 16 17.72 -57.25 21.29
CA GLU A 16 16.97 -57.37 22.55
C GLU A 16 16.59 -58.81 22.90
N ARG A 17 16.21 -59.62 21.91
CA ARG A 17 15.95 -61.06 22.11
C ARG A 17 17.22 -61.79 22.56
N LEU A 18 18.36 -61.46 21.97
CA LEU A 18 19.66 -62.03 22.32
C LEU A 18 20.09 -61.65 23.75
N LEU A 19 19.84 -60.40 24.18
CA LEU A 19 20.17 -59.95 25.54
C LEU A 19 19.33 -60.63 26.62
N LYS A 20 18.05 -60.93 26.34
CA LYS A 20 17.11 -61.61 27.27
C LYS A 20 17.40 -63.10 27.46
N ASN A 21 18.10 -63.75 26.53
CA ASN A 21 18.40 -65.18 26.63
C ASN A 21 19.57 -65.45 27.60
N LYS A 22 19.34 -66.31 28.60
CA LYS A 22 20.32 -66.66 29.64
C LYS A 22 21.44 -67.59 29.15
N HIS A 23 21.26 -68.24 28.00
CA HIS A 23 22.20 -69.25 27.47
C HIS A 23 23.30 -68.68 26.57
N HIS A 24 23.30 -67.38 26.27
CA HIS A 24 24.35 -66.75 25.46
C HIS A 24 25.50 -66.21 26.34
N SER A 25 26.73 -66.29 25.80
CA SER A 25 27.94 -65.84 26.50
C SER A 25 27.99 -64.32 26.69
N SER A 26 28.81 -63.88 27.64
CA SER A 26 29.05 -62.46 27.95
C SER A 26 29.58 -61.67 26.75
N GLU A 27 30.43 -62.28 25.94
CA GLU A 27 31.10 -61.66 24.78
C GLU A 27 30.08 -61.36 23.68
N ILE A 28 29.20 -62.32 23.37
CA ILE A 28 28.13 -62.15 22.38
C ILE A 28 27.12 -61.08 22.81
N LYS A 29 26.82 -61.01 24.12
CA LYS A 29 25.98 -59.92 24.66
C LYS A 29 26.66 -58.56 24.54
N GLN A 30 27.96 -58.46 24.78
CA GLN A 30 28.72 -57.22 24.59
C GLN A 30 28.78 -56.79 23.12
N SER A 31 28.99 -57.74 22.19
CA SER A 31 28.92 -57.46 20.75
C SER A 31 27.53 -56.96 20.32
N ALA A 32 26.46 -57.54 20.86
CA ALA A 32 25.09 -57.10 20.59
C ALA A 32 24.81 -55.69 21.13
N ILE A 33 25.32 -55.35 22.33
CA ILE A 33 25.24 -53.99 22.88
C ILE A 33 26.02 -53.00 22.00
N SER A 34 27.22 -53.36 21.56
CA SER A 34 28.03 -52.53 20.66
C SER A 34 27.31 -52.29 19.33
N LEU A 35 26.71 -53.33 18.76
CA LEU A 35 25.89 -53.23 17.55
C LEU A 35 24.70 -52.28 17.75
N LYS A 36 23.93 -52.42 18.84
CA LYS A 36 22.84 -51.49 19.16
C LYS A 36 23.33 -50.04 19.23
N LYS A 37 24.42 -49.79 19.95
CA LYS A 37 25.05 -48.45 20.04
C LYS A 37 25.48 -47.90 18.68
N SER A 38 25.93 -48.75 17.76
CA SER A 38 26.35 -48.32 16.42
C SER A 38 25.17 -48.02 15.47
N VAL A 39 24.00 -48.63 15.71
CA VAL A 39 22.80 -48.49 14.88
C VAL A 39 21.89 -47.35 15.37
N GLU A 40 21.90 -47.04 16.67
CA GLU A 40 21.11 -45.95 17.26
C GLU A 40 21.24 -44.59 16.53
N PRO A 41 22.45 -44.11 16.16
CA PRO A 41 22.59 -42.85 15.44
C PRO A 41 21.93 -42.88 14.04
N CYS A 42 21.85 -44.06 13.40
CA CYS A 42 21.18 -44.20 12.10
C CYS A 42 19.65 -44.05 12.23
N PHE A 43 19.06 -44.55 13.32
CA PHE A 43 17.64 -44.33 13.62
C PHE A 43 17.33 -42.87 13.84
N GLU A 44 18.15 -42.21 14.64
CA GLU A 44 17.96 -40.80 14.96
C GLU A 44 18.10 -39.92 13.71
N GLU A 45 19.05 -40.21 12.82
CA GLU A 45 19.18 -39.49 11.55
C GLU A 45 17.95 -39.69 10.63
N LEU A 46 17.43 -40.93 10.54
CA LEU A 46 16.20 -41.19 9.77
C LEU A 46 15.00 -40.45 10.34
N ARG A 47 14.88 -40.40 11.67
CA ARG A 47 13.82 -39.66 12.37
C ARG A 47 13.92 -38.17 12.12
N GLN A 48 15.12 -37.59 12.29
CA GLN A 48 15.35 -36.17 12.05
C GLN A 48 15.11 -35.81 10.59
N SER A 49 15.52 -36.65 9.66
CA SER A 49 15.26 -36.48 8.24
C SER A 49 13.76 -36.53 7.92
N ALA A 50 13.01 -37.46 8.52
CA ALA A 50 11.55 -37.53 8.36
C ALA A 50 10.84 -36.29 8.94
N ALA A 51 11.26 -35.82 10.11
CA ALA A 51 10.73 -34.61 10.73
C ALA A 51 11.03 -33.35 9.89
N LYS A 52 12.27 -33.23 9.36
CA LYS A 52 12.64 -32.15 8.43
C LYS A 52 11.78 -32.19 7.16
N LEU A 53 11.58 -33.37 6.58
CA LEU A 53 10.74 -33.52 5.39
C LEU A 53 9.28 -33.14 5.68
N GLN A 54 8.73 -33.53 6.83
CA GLN A 54 7.38 -33.14 7.24
C GLN A 54 7.23 -31.61 7.36
N ILE A 55 8.26 -30.91 7.86
CA ILE A 55 8.26 -29.44 7.90
C ILE A 55 8.26 -28.86 6.47
N LEU A 56 9.08 -29.40 5.57
CA LEU A 56 9.15 -28.93 4.18
C LEU A 56 7.84 -29.17 3.42
N LEU A 57 7.13 -30.27 3.70
CA LEU A 57 5.84 -30.57 3.08
C LEU A 57 4.76 -29.53 3.41
N LYS A 58 4.88 -28.78 4.51
CA LYS A 58 3.94 -27.69 4.83
C LYS A 58 3.88 -26.65 3.71
N VAL A 59 5.03 -26.33 3.11
CA VAL A 59 5.10 -25.40 1.98
C VAL A 59 4.29 -25.93 0.79
N SER A 60 4.37 -27.25 0.53
CA SER A 60 3.59 -27.87 -0.54
C SER A 60 2.08 -27.85 -0.26
N PHE A 61 1.66 -27.99 1.00
CA PHE A 61 0.25 -27.81 1.37
C PHE A 61 -0.19 -26.35 1.19
N ASP A 62 0.63 -25.38 1.58
CA ASP A 62 0.34 -23.96 1.37
C ASP A 62 0.16 -23.62 -0.13
N ASP A 63 0.99 -24.22 -1.00
CA ASP A 63 0.88 -24.07 -2.46
C ASP A 63 -0.42 -24.68 -3.01
N LEU A 64 -0.85 -25.84 -2.48
CA LEU A 64 -2.14 -26.44 -2.85
C LEU A 64 -3.33 -25.64 -2.34
N ASP A 65 -3.27 -25.11 -1.11
CA ASP A 65 -4.28 -24.22 -0.56
C ASP A 65 -4.41 -22.95 -1.41
N HIS A 66 -3.29 -22.42 -1.91
CA HIS A 66 -3.30 -21.30 -2.84
C HIS A 66 -3.92 -21.68 -4.19
N ALA A 67 -3.54 -22.81 -4.79
CA ALA A 67 -4.10 -23.28 -6.05
C ALA A 67 -5.62 -23.50 -5.95
N GLU A 68 -6.09 -24.03 -4.83
CA GLU A 68 -7.51 -24.21 -4.54
C GLU A 68 -8.25 -22.88 -4.40
N ASP A 69 -7.67 -21.91 -3.69
CA ASP A 69 -8.24 -20.57 -3.57
C ASP A 69 -8.30 -19.83 -4.91
N VAL A 70 -7.27 -19.98 -5.76
CA VAL A 70 -7.28 -19.51 -7.15
C VAL A 70 -8.45 -20.15 -7.91
N TRP A 71 -8.61 -21.47 -7.84
CA TRP A 71 -9.71 -22.17 -8.49
C TRP A 71 -11.09 -21.66 -8.05
N TYR A 72 -11.30 -21.44 -6.74
CA TYR A 72 -12.53 -20.84 -6.23
C TYR A 72 -12.73 -19.40 -6.71
N SER A 73 -11.66 -18.61 -6.81
CA SER A 73 -11.73 -17.23 -7.29
C SER A 73 -12.22 -17.14 -8.74
N LYS A 74 -11.79 -18.07 -9.61
CA LYS A 74 -12.25 -18.14 -11.00
C LYS A 74 -13.77 -18.25 -11.09
N LEU A 75 -14.36 -19.12 -10.27
CA LEU A 75 -15.81 -19.32 -10.22
C LEU A 75 -16.55 -18.06 -9.76
N LYS A 76 -16.03 -17.41 -8.71
CA LYS A 76 -16.60 -16.16 -8.18
C LYS A 76 -16.59 -15.06 -9.24
N ILE A 77 -15.45 -14.85 -9.90
CA ILE A 77 -15.28 -13.81 -10.94
C ILE A 77 -16.16 -14.10 -12.16
N ALA A 78 -16.21 -15.35 -12.62
CA ALA A 78 -17.04 -15.74 -13.76
C ALA A 78 -18.54 -15.53 -13.50
N GLY A 79 -18.98 -15.67 -12.24
CA GLY A 79 -20.38 -15.55 -11.81
C GLY A 79 -20.88 -14.12 -11.60
N VAL A 80 -20.00 -13.10 -11.65
CA VAL A 80 -20.42 -11.70 -11.47
C VAL A 80 -21.23 -11.20 -12.68
N ALA A 81 -22.27 -10.42 -12.42
CA ALA A 81 -23.08 -9.76 -13.44
C ALA A 81 -22.26 -8.71 -14.21
N THR A 82 -22.15 -8.87 -15.52
CA THR A 82 -21.24 -8.07 -16.38
C THR A 82 -21.78 -6.68 -16.68
N ASP A 83 -23.11 -6.55 -16.75
CA ASP A 83 -23.84 -5.30 -16.96
C ASP A 83 -23.48 -4.24 -15.91
N GLN A 84 -23.43 -4.63 -14.63
CA GLN A 84 -23.07 -3.73 -13.54
C GLN A 84 -21.63 -3.21 -13.67
N ILE A 85 -20.69 -4.05 -14.12
CA ILE A 85 -19.30 -3.66 -14.31
C ILE A 85 -19.17 -2.68 -15.50
N TRP A 86 -19.89 -2.94 -16.60
CA TRP A 86 -19.91 -2.05 -17.77
C TRP A 86 -20.49 -0.69 -17.45
N GLU A 87 -21.57 -0.63 -16.67
CA GLU A 87 -22.19 0.64 -16.25
C GLU A 87 -21.19 1.49 -15.44
N GLN A 88 -20.49 0.87 -14.48
CA GLN A 88 -19.44 1.55 -13.72
C GLN A 88 -18.30 2.04 -14.61
N LEU A 89 -17.85 1.20 -15.54
CA LEU A 89 -16.78 1.56 -16.47
C LEU A 89 -17.16 2.73 -17.38
N GLU A 90 -18.39 2.73 -17.93
CA GLU A 90 -18.90 3.81 -18.76
C GLU A 90 -19.02 5.12 -17.96
N GLN A 91 -19.58 5.05 -16.76
CA GLN A 91 -19.65 6.18 -15.86
C GLN A 91 -18.27 6.75 -15.58
N LEU A 92 -17.28 5.92 -15.23
CA LEU A 92 -15.92 6.38 -14.96
C LEU A 92 -15.25 7.01 -16.19
N ARG A 93 -15.41 6.42 -17.37
CA ARG A 93 -14.87 6.99 -18.63
C ARG A 93 -15.46 8.37 -18.93
N LYS A 94 -16.77 8.54 -18.75
CA LYS A 94 -17.44 9.84 -18.90
C LYS A 94 -16.91 10.86 -17.89
N GLN A 95 -16.75 10.43 -16.64
CA GLN A 95 -16.34 11.33 -15.54
C GLN A 95 -14.84 11.64 -15.54
N HIS A 96 -14.00 10.77 -16.11
CA HIS A 96 -12.57 11.05 -16.36
C HIS A 96 -12.39 12.36 -17.15
N CYS A 97 -13.14 12.53 -18.24
CA CYS A 97 -13.18 13.78 -18.99
C CYS A 97 -13.90 14.89 -18.19
N GLY A 98 -14.96 14.54 -17.47
CA GLY A 98 -15.72 15.46 -16.64
C GLY A 98 -14.88 16.20 -15.60
N ILE A 99 -13.96 15.52 -14.91
CA ILE A 99 -13.05 16.14 -13.94
C ILE A 99 -12.15 17.19 -14.59
N ARG A 100 -11.59 16.89 -15.77
CA ARG A 100 -10.76 17.86 -16.50
C ARG A 100 -11.54 19.11 -16.90
N ILE A 101 -12.79 18.94 -17.33
CA ILE A 101 -13.67 20.04 -17.72
C ILE A 101 -14.00 20.91 -16.50
N VAL A 102 -14.49 20.28 -15.42
CA VAL A 102 -14.84 20.97 -14.16
C VAL A 102 -13.62 21.67 -13.58
N GLY A 103 -12.48 20.99 -13.54
CA GLY A 103 -11.22 21.56 -13.06
C GLY A 103 -10.78 22.77 -13.88
N SER A 104 -10.84 22.68 -15.21
CA SER A 104 -10.52 23.82 -16.10
C SER A 104 -11.47 25.01 -15.93
N GLN A 105 -12.76 24.75 -15.72
CA GLN A 105 -13.74 25.81 -15.43
C GLN A 105 -13.47 26.47 -14.08
N CYS A 106 -13.26 25.67 -13.03
CA CYS A 106 -12.95 26.18 -11.70
C CYS A 106 -11.64 26.98 -11.69
N LYS A 107 -10.63 26.53 -12.46
CA LYS A 107 -9.37 27.25 -12.65
C LYS A 107 -9.58 28.64 -13.25
N ARG A 108 -10.33 28.73 -14.36
CA ARG A 108 -10.66 30.02 -14.99
C ARG A 108 -11.41 30.95 -14.03
N GLU A 109 -12.37 30.41 -13.28
CA GLU A 109 -13.16 31.18 -12.33
C GLU A 109 -12.32 31.66 -11.13
N ALA A 110 -11.44 30.81 -10.60
CA ALA A 110 -10.50 31.17 -9.54
C ALA A 110 -9.58 32.31 -9.98
N ILE A 111 -8.98 32.22 -11.17
CA ILE A 111 -8.14 33.28 -11.74
C ILE A 111 -8.92 34.59 -11.85
N LYS A 112 -10.12 34.56 -12.45
CA LYS A 112 -10.97 35.75 -12.60
C LYS A 112 -11.27 36.42 -11.26
N ARG A 113 -11.67 35.64 -10.24
CA ARG A 113 -11.99 36.15 -8.90
C ARG A 113 -10.80 36.78 -8.22
N VAL A 114 -9.65 36.11 -8.23
CA VAL A 114 -8.42 36.62 -7.60
C VAL A 114 -7.95 37.89 -8.34
N GLN A 115 -7.92 37.88 -9.67
CA GLN A 115 -7.53 39.05 -10.45
C GLN A 115 -8.44 40.24 -10.20
N ALA A 116 -9.77 40.05 -10.14
CA ALA A 116 -10.70 41.13 -9.82
C ALA A 116 -10.48 41.71 -8.42
N SER A 117 -10.23 40.86 -7.43
CA SER A 117 -9.90 41.29 -6.05
C SER A 117 -8.61 42.12 -6.01
N TRP A 118 -7.54 41.62 -6.64
CA TRP A 118 -6.27 42.34 -6.72
C TRP A 118 -6.38 43.64 -7.52
N LYS A 119 -7.10 43.64 -8.64
CA LYS A 119 -7.32 44.83 -9.47
C LYS A 119 -7.92 45.97 -8.64
N LYS A 120 -9.01 45.69 -7.91
CA LYS A 120 -9.68 46.68 -7.05
C LYS A 120 -8.72 47.29 -6.01
N ILE A 121 -7.85 46.47 -5.41
CA ILE A 121 -6.91 46.92 -4.38
C ILE A 121 -5.75 47.72 -4.99
N LEU A 122 -5.21 47.25 -6.10
CA LEU A 122 -4.09 47.88 -6.79
C LEU A 122 -4.51 49.21 -7.45
N GLU A 123 -5.76 49.33 -7.90
CA GLU A 123 -6.36 50.59 -8.36
C GLU A 123 -6.54 51.55 -7.18
N ARG A 124 -7.06 51.08 -6.04
CA ARG A 124 -7.17 51.90 -4.82
C ARG A 124 -5.82 52.47 -4.38
N LEU A 125 -4.77 51.65 -4.40
CA LEU A 125 -3.41 52.08 -4.08
C LEU A 125 -2.87 53.08 -5.11
N GLU A 126 -3.14 52.86 -6.39
CA GLU A 126 -2.75 53.79 -7.45
C GLU A 126 -3.39 55.16 -7.26
N THR A 127 -4.71 55.21 -7.07
CA THR A 127 -5.45 56.46 -6.86
C THR A 127 -5.04 57.17 -5.57
N LYS A 128 -4.75 56.43 -4.50
CA LYS A 128 -4.40 57.03 -3.21
C LYS A 128 -2.99 57.63 -3.19
N TRP A 129 -2.03 56.98 -3.86
CA TRP A 129 -0.61 57.29 -3.69
C TRP A 129 0.06 57.90 -4.94
N PHE A 130 -0.57 57.76 -6.12
CA PHE A 130 -0.02 58.25 -7.39
C PHE A 130 -0.98 59.22 -8.10
N VAL A 131 -1.98 59.76 -7.42
CA VAL A 131 -2.85 60.83 -7.90
C VAL A 131 -2.87 61.95 -6.86
N SER A 132 -2.62 63.18 -7.29
CA SER A 132 -2.61 64.36 -6.43
C SER A 132 -4.02 64.74 -5.97
N LYS A 133 -4.13 65.64 -4.98
CA LYS A 133 -5.42 66.18 -4.52
C LYS A 133 -6.18 66.93 -5.62
N GLU A 134 -5.47 67.47 -6.61
CA GLU A 134 -6.05 68.11 -7.81
C GLU A 134 -6.36 67.12 -8.95
N GLY A 135 -6.18 65.81 -8.73
CA GLY A 135 -6.45 64.77 -9.73
C GLY A 135 -5.33 64.56 -10.76
N GLN A 136 -4.16 65.18 -10.59
CA GLN A 136 -3.03 65.04 -11.50
C GLN A 136 -2.19 63.80 -11.16
N PRO A 137 -1.73 63.01 -12.15
CA PRO A 137 -0.92 61.83 -11.90
C PRO A 137 0.45 62.22 -11.31
N GLN A 138 0.74 61.72 -10.11
CA GLN A 138 2.02 61.89 -9.44
C GLN A 138 2.92 60.68 -9.74
N LYS A 139 4.12 60.94 -10.26
CA LYS A 139 5.03 59.87 -10.70
C LYS A 139 5.79 59.18 -9.55
N ILE A 140 5.85 59.81 -8.38
CA ILE A 140 6.75 59.46 -7.28
C ILE A 140 6.05 59.67 -5.93
N ILE A 141 6.15 58.69 -5.04
CA ILE A 141 5.81 58.82 -3.62
C ILE A 141 7.03 59.38 -2.89
N ASP A 142 6.84 60.53 -2.23
CA ASP A 142 7.92 61.20 -1.48
C ASP A 142 8.38 60.42 -0.23
N LYS A 143 9.48 60.87 0.35
CA LYS A 143 10.13 60.21 1.50
C LYS A 143 9.27 60.20 2.77
N GLU A 144 8.43 61.23 2.97
CA GLU A 144 7.57 61.36 4.16
C GLU A 144 6.42 60.36 4.12
N HIS A 145 5.89 60.08 2.92
CA HIS A 145 4.76 59.18 2.70
C HIS A 145 5.17 57.73 2.41
N LYS A 146 6.43 57.49 2.05
CA LYS A 146 6.99 56.16 1.72
C LYS A 146 6.69 55.09 2.79
N ASN A 147 6.92 55.41 4.06
CA ASN A 147 6.73 54.43 5.15
C ASN A 147 5.26 54.00 5.30
N ASN A 148 4.33 54.94 5.10
CA ASN A 148 2.89 54.66 5.17
C ASN A 148 2.45 53.78 3.99
N PHE A 149 2.95 54.05 2.77
CA PHE A 149 2.73 53.19 1.61
C PHE A 149 3.25 51.76 1.86
N ILE A 150 4.49 51.62 2.34
CA ILE A 150 5.12 50.31 2.61
C ILE A 150 4.30 49.51 3.63
N LYS A 151 3.83 50.16 4.71
CA LYS A 151 2.99 49.50 5.72
C LYS A 151 1.65 49.04 5.14
N GLU A 152 1.01 49.89 4.34
CA GLU A 152 -0.28 49.56 3.71
C GLU A 152 -0.15 48.42 2.70
N ILE A 153 0.83 48.48 1.78
CA ILE A 153 1.00 47.46 0.75
C ILE A 153 1.40 46.10 1.34
N ARG A 154 2.24 46.06 2.37
CA ARG A 154 2.57 44.81 3.08
C ARG A 154 1.34 44.15 3.68
N THR A 155 0.51 44.94 4.36
CA THR A 155 -0.73 44.46 4.99
C THR A 155 -1.71 43.93 3.94
N LEU A 156 -1.87 44.66 2.83
CA LEU A 156 -2.76 44.28 1.74
C LEU A 156 -2.28 43.00 1.03
N VAL A 157 -1.00 42.91 0.69
CA VAL A 157 -0.42 41.71 0.07
C VAL A 157 -0.60 40.48 0.95
N ALA A 158 -0.38 40.60 2.27
CA ALA A 158 -0.63 39.50 3.21
C ALA A 158 -2.11 39.08 3.23
N SER A 159 -3.03 40.04 3.31
CA SER A 159 -4.48 39.75 3.29
C SER A 159 -4.93 39.10 1.98
N GLN A 160 -4.39 39.54 0.84
CA GLN A 160 -4.74 39.01 -0.48
C GLN A 160 -4.14 37.62 -0.72
N PHE A 161 -2.99 37.33 -0.13
CA PHE A 161 -2.44 35.98 -0.13
C PHE A 161 -3.36 35.01 0.62
N GLN A 162 -3.94 35.42 1.75
CA GLN A 162 -4.92 34.58 2.47
C GLN A 162 -6.21 34.37 1.66
N GLU A 163 -6.70 35.41 0.97
CA GLU A 163 -7.86 35.27 0.07
C GLU A 163 -7.55 34.37 -1.15
N LEU A 164 -6.34 34.44 -1.73
CA LEU A 164 -5.88 33.50 -2.76
C LEU A 164 -5.95 32.06 -2.25
N ILE A 165 -5.38 31.78 -1.07
CA ILE A 165 -5.42 30.45 -0.47
C ILE A 165 -6.88 29.99 -0.32
N LYS A 166 -7.75 30.84 0.24
CA LYS A 166 -9.18 30.52 0.43
C LYS A 166 -9.90 30.20 -0.88
N ILE A 167 -9.61 30.93 -1.95
CA ILE A 167 -10.18 30.67 -3.28
C ILE A 167 -9.69 29.33 -3.82
N ILE A 168 -8.39 29.04 -3.72
CA ILE A 168 -7.82 27.75 -4.11
C ILE A 168 -8.48 26.60 -3.33
N LYS A 169 -8.62 26.75 -2.00
CA LYS A 169 -9.27 25.74 -1.15
C LYS A 169 -10.71 25.43 -1.60
N LYS A 170 -11.51 26.47 -1.87
CA LYS A 170 -12.88 26.31 -2.36
C LYS A 170 -12.93 25.62 -3.72
N THR A 171 -12.02 25.98 -4.63
CA THR A 171 -11.92 25.34 -5.94
C THR A 171 -11.57 23.86 -5.82
N LEU A 172 -10.58 23.52 -5.01
CA LEU A 172 -10.17 22.12 -4.79
C LEU A 172 -11.28 21.31 -4.12
N GLN A 173 -12.05 21.91 -3.21
CA GLN A 173 -13.22 21.26 -2.60
C GLN A 173 -14.28 20.87 -3.64
N ILE A 174 -14.55 21.72 -4.64
CA ILE A 174 -15.50 21.41 -5.72
C ILE A 174 -15.01 20.21 -6.55
N ILE A 175 -13.72 20.20 -6.90
CA ILE A 175 -13.10 19.09 -7.63
C ILE A 175 -13.16 17.80 -6.80
N TYR A 176 -12.84 17.89 -5.52
CA TYR A 176 -12.89 16.74 -4.61
C TYR A 176 -14.30 16.19 -4.45
N GLN A 177 -15.31 17.04 -4.25
CA GLN A 177 -16.72 16.62 -4.18
C GLN A 177 -17.15 15.87 -5.44
N LYS A 178 -16.71 16.35 -6.60
CA LYS A 178 -16.96 15.68 -7.88
C LYS A 178 -16.28 14.31 -7.93
N LEU A 179 -15.05 14.19 -7.45
CA LEU A 179 -14.32 12.92 -7.39
C LEU A 179 -14.97 11.93 -6.40
N THR A 180 -15.33 12.36 -5.20
CA THR A 180 -15.98 11.51 -4.19
C THR A 180 -17.34 11.00 -4.65
N SER A 181 -18.06 11.75 -5.49
CA SER A 181 -19.33 11.30 -6.08
C SER A 181 -19.19 10.12 -7.05
N LEU A 182 -17.95 9.73 -7.40
CA LEU A 182 -17.69 8.58 -8.25
C LEU A 182 -17.58 7.26 -7.48
N HIS A 183 -17.53 7.30 -6.14
CA HIS A 183 -17.45 6.12 -5.30
C HIS A 183 -16.35 5.14 -5.77
N LEU A 184 -15.12 5.65 -5.93
CA LEU A 184 -14.00 4.85 -6.45
C LEU A 184 -13.70 3.62 -5.58
N ASP A 185 -14.09 3.65 -4.31
CA ASP A 185 -13.99 2.54 -3.35
C ASP A 185 -14.88 1.34 -3.71
N TYR A 186 -15.90 1.51 -4.56
CA TYR A 186 -16.74 0.40 -5.01
C TYR A 186 -15.97 -0.72 -5.70
N ILE A 187 -14.78 -0.45 -6.26
CA ILE A 187 -13.93 -1.52 -6.80
C ILE A 187 -13.54 -2.57 -5.77
N LEU A 188 -13.50 -2.22 -4.48
CA LEU A 188 -13.14 -3.16 -3.41
C LEU A 188 -14.12 -4.34 -3.34
N GLN A 189 -15.37 -4.17 -3.77
CA GLN A 189 -16.35 -5.26 -3.84
C GLN A 189 -15.98 -6.34 -4.88
N TYR A 190 -15.17 -5.99 -5.88
CA TYR A 190 -14.66 -6.93 -6.88
C TYR A 190 -13.31 -7.51 -6.46
N VAL A 191 -12.50 -6.74 -5.74
CA VAL A 191 -11.21 -7.21 -5.19
C VAL A 191 -11.39 -8.39 -4.24
N ILE A 192 -12.45 -8.40 -3.42
CA ILE A 192 -12.74 -9.52 -2.51
C ILE A 192 -12.98 -10.86 -3.22
N LEU A 193 -13.21 -10.85 -4.53
CA LEU A 193 -13.46 -12.04 -5.33
C LEU A 193 -12.15 -12.74 -5.75
N PHE A 194 -11.03 -12.03 -5.71
CA PHE A 194 -9.72 -12.57 -6.03
C PHE A 194 -9.25 -13.57 -4.96
N ASP A 195 -8.30 -14.43 -5.34
CA ASP A 195 -7.54 -15.23 -4.40
C ASP A 195 -6.82 -14.34 -3.36
N LYS A 196 -6.48 -14.90 -2.20
CA LYS A 196 -5.89 -14.20 -1.05
C LYS A 196 -4.70 -13.34 -1.43
N ARG A 197 -3.82 -13.84 -2.30
CA ARG A 197 -2.60 -13.14 -2.69
C ARG A 197 -2.91 -11.96 -3.61
N SER A 198 -3.61 -12.20 -4.72
CA SER A 198 -4.00 -11.14 -5.66
C SER A 198 -4.88 -10.09 -4.98
N ARG A 199 -5.73 -10.51 -4.04
CA ARG A 199 -6.57 -9.62 -3.23
C ARG A 199 -5.74 -8.69 -2.37
N ALA A 200 -4.76 -9.21 -1.63
CA ALA A 200 -3.90 -8.39 -0.78
C ALA A 200 -3.14 -7.35 -1.61
N GLU A 201 -2.57 -7.76 -2.73
CA GLU A 201 -1.86 -6.88 -3.66
C GLU A 201 -2.77 -5.77 -4.22
N ALA A 202 -3.95 -6.15 -4.74
CA ALA A 202 -4.91 -5.19 -5.29
C ALA A 202 -5.49 -4.26 -4.22
N SER A 203 -5.87 -4.78 -3.06
CA SER A 203 -6.36 -3.97 -1.93
C SER A 203 -5.31 -2.96 -1.46
N ASN A 204 -4.04 -3.36 -1.36
CA ASN A 204 -2.97 -2.44 -1.01
C ASN A 204 -2.81 -1.32 -2.03
N LYS A 205 -2.81 -1.64 -3.33
CA LYS A 205 -2.70 -0.65 -4.41
C LYS A 205 -3.88 0.34 -4.38
N ILE A 206 -5.10 -0.17 -4.25
CA ILE A 206 -6.33 0.63 -4.24
C ILE A 206 -6.39 1.51 -3.00
N ASN A 207 -6.15 0.97 -1.81
CA ASN A 207 -6.18 1.74 -0.58
C ASN A 207 -5.08 2.81 -0.56
N PHE A 208 -3.90 2.51 -1.10
CA PHE A 208 -2.85 3.51 -1.27
C PHE A 208 -3.32 4.69 -2.13
N MET A 209 -3.91 4.41 -3.30
CA MET A 209 -4.45 5.43 -4.20
C MET A 209 -5.60 6.25 -3.55
N LEU A 210 -6.55 5.60 -2.88
CA LEU A 210 -7.65 6.28 -2.18
C LEU A 210 -7.13 7.20 -1.06
N ASN A 211 -6.17 6.70 -0.27
CA ASN A 211 -5.53 7.48 0.79
C ASN A 211 -4.73 8.65 0.22
N GLU A 212 -4.05 8.46 -0.91
CA GLU A 212 -3.30 9.52 -1.58
C GLU A 212 -4.24 10.65 -2.05
N ILE A 213 -5.38 10.30 -2.66
CA ILE A 213 -6.43 11.27 -3.02
C ILE A 213 -6.90 12.02 -1.76
N GLU A 214 -7.33 11.29 -0.74
CA GLU A 214 -7.87 11.89 0.49
C GLU A 214 -6.86 12.82 1.15
N ALA A 215 -5.61 12.38 1.29
CA ALA A 215 -4.53 13.18 1.86
C ALA A 215 -4.25 14.44 1.03
N ASN A 216 -4.20 14.34 -0.30
CA ASN A 216 -3.88 15.47 -1.18
C ASN A 216 -4.99 16.52 -1.27
N PHE A 217 -6.25 16.10 -1.15
CA PHE A 217 -7.39 17.02 -1.19
C PHE A 217 -7.78 17.57 0.19
N ARG A 218 -7.56 16.84 1.30
CA ARG A 218 -7.78 17.36 2.66
C ARG A 218 -6.63 18.26 3.12
N SER A 219 -5.40 17.88 2.83
CA SER A 219 -4.19 18.63 3.15
C SER A 219 -3.74 19.42 1.90
N LEU A 220 -4.38 20.57 1.73
CA LEU A 220 -4.35 21.38 0.49
C LEU A 220 -2.98 21.98 0.18
N ILE A 221 -2.07 22.02 1.16
CA ILE A 221 -0.77 22.70 1.04
C ILE A 221 0.39 21.76 1.40
N LEU A 222 0.29 20.99 2.50
CA LEU A 222 1.36 20.09 2.98
C LEU A 222 1.69 18.97 1.99
N ASN A 223 0.70 18.52 1.21
CA ASN A 223 0.87 17.42 0.27
C ASN A 223 1.07 17.88 -1.17
N LEU A 224 1.43 19.15 -1.40
CA LEU A 224 1.82 19.59 -2.73
C LEU A 224 3.20 19.01 -3.09
N PRO A 225 3.46 18.68 -4.37
CA PRO A 225 4.82 18.39 -4.84
C PRO A 225 5.77 19.54 -4.50
N CYS A 226 7.06 19.27 -4.31
CA CYS A 226 8.04 20.27 -3.85
C CYS A 226 8.02 21.59 -4.65
N LYS A 227 7.76 21.53 -5.97
CA LYS A 227 7.62 22.73 -6.83
C LYS A 227 6.39 23.57 -6.51
N SER A 228 5.29 22.95 -6.11
CA SER A 228 4.03 23.60 -5.77
C SER A 228 4.00 24.00 -4.29
N ARG A 229 4.70 23.26 -3.43
CA ARG A 229 4.88 23.51 -2.01
C ARG A 229 5.71 24.76 -1.74
N SER A 230 6.81 24.94 -2.49
CA SER A 230 7.64 26.16 -2.38
C SER A 230 6.88 27.45 -2.72
N LEU A 231 5.83 27.36 -3.55
CA LEU A 231 4.99 28.49 -3.93
C LEU A 231 3.99 28.94 -2.84
N LEU A 232 3.73 28.09 -1.83
CA LEU A 232 2.68 28.34 -0.83
C LEU A 232 3.15 28.25 0.63
N GLU A 233 4.16 27.43 0.96
CA GLU A 233 4.59 27.20 2.36
C GLU A 233 5.75 28.06 2.83
N PHE A 234 6.75 28.28 1.99
CA PHE A 234 8.04 28.80 2.47
C PHE A 234 8.29 30.26 2.11
N ASP A 235 7.63 30.77 1.07
CA ASP A 235 7.63 32.19 0.75
C ASP A 235 6.25 32.61 0.27
N ASN A 236 5.74 33.72 0.80
CA ASN A 236 4.68 34.46 0.11
C ASN A 236 5.18 34.65 -1.34
N PRO A 237 4.48 34.11 -2.35
CA PRO A 237 4.99 34.10 -3.72
C PRO A 237 5.16 35.52 -4.26
N PHE A 238 4.56 36.50 -3.59
CA PHE A 238 4.65 37.93 -3.85
C PHE A 238 5.81 38.62 -3.13
N LYS A 239 6.54 37.94 -2.22
CA LYS A 239 7.60 38.49 -1.38
C LYS A 239 8.73 39.10 -2.20
N TYR A 240 9.18 38.43 -3.26
CA TYR A 240 10.23 38.96 -4.14
C TYR A 240 9.77 40.23 -4.86
N ALA A 241 8.61 40.21 -5.50
CA ALA A 241 8.03 41.37 -6.18
C ALA A 241 7.81 42.53 -5.19
N LEU A 242 7.34 42.22 -3.99
CA LEU A 242 7.12 43.18 -2.91
C LEU A 242 8.45 43.78 -2.42
N ASN A 243 9.46 42.96 -2.17
CA ASN A 243 10.79 43.40 -1.74
C ASN A 243 11.47 44.29 -2.77
N TYR A 244 11.33 43.97 -4.06
CA TYR A 244 11.83 44.82 -5.14
C TYR A 244 11.14 46.19 -5.17
N LEU A 245 9.82 46.24 -4.92
CA LEU A 245 9.06 47.49 -4.88
C LEU A 245 9.42 48.37 -3.68
N ILE A 246 9.72 47.75 -2.52
CA ILE A 246 9.95 48.46 -1.25
C ILE A 246 11.43 48.50 -0.84
N ASP A 247 12.35 48.26 -1.79
CA ASP A 247 13.78 48.15 -1.52
C ASP A 247 14.27 49.37 -0.70
N PRO A 248 14.90 49.15 0.46
CA PRO A 248 15.39 50.23 1.31
C PRO A 248 16.44 51.10 0.63
N ASN A 249 17.12 50.62 -0.41
CA ASN A 249 18.13 51.36 -1.17
C ASN A 249 17.52 52.44 -2.09
N TYR A 250 16.22 52.39 -2.38
CA TYR A 250 15.55 53.45 -3.15
C TYR A 250 15.13 54.61 -2.26
N ASN A 251 15.42 55.84 -2.65
CA ASN A 251 14.99 57.02 -1.87
C ASN A 251 13.49 57.30 -2.00
N ASP A 252 12.87 56.83 -3.07
CA ASP A 252 11.49 57.06 -3.47
C ASP A 252 10.87 55.81 -4.09
N ILE A 253 9.53 55.77 -4.23
CA ILE A 253 8.82 54.69 -4.92
C ILE A 253 8.12 55.30 -6.13
N ASN A 254 8.49 54.87 -7.33
CA ASN A 254 7.92 55.44 -8.56
C ASN A 254 6.82 54.57 -9.17
N LEU A 255 5.95 55.21 -9.95
CA LEU A 255 4.80 54.58 -10.59
C LEU A 255 5.21 53.43 -11.53
N ARG A 256 6.39 53.52 -12.17
CA ARG A 256 6.90 52.47 -13.07
C ARG A 256 7.23 51.19 -12.29
N GLN A 257 7.85 51.30 -11.12
CA GLN A 257 8.11 50.17 -10.21
C GLN A 257 6.79 49.55 -9.74
N PHE A 258 5.80 50.38 -9.38
CA PHE A 258 4.48 49.89 -8.99
C PHE A 258 3.78 49.16 -10.14
N CYS A 259 3.81 49.69 -11.36
CA CYS A 259 3.26 49.02 -12.55
C CYS A 259 3.95 47.68 -12.84
N ARG A 260 5.27 47.59 -12.64
CA ARG A 260 6.02 46.34 -12.76
C ARG A 260 5.56 45.33 -11.70
N PHE A 261 5.45 45.76 -10.46
CA PHE A 261 4.91 44.95 -9.36
C PHE A 261 3.51 44.39 -9.70
N LYS A 262 2.59 45.21 -10.23
CA LYS A 262 1.25 44.72 -10.64
C LYS A 262 1.35 43.55 -11.63
N LYS A 263 2.19 43.68 -12.66
CA LYS A 263 2.38 42.63 -13.68
C LYS A 263 2.94 41.35 -13.08
N GLU A 264 3.96 41.46 -12.22
CA GLU A 264 4.59 40.32 -11.55
C GLU A 264 3.59 39.60 -10.62
N ILE A 265 2.77 40.34 -9.86
CA ILE A 265 1.71 39.77 -9.02
C ILE A 265 0.71 38.96 -9.85
N TYR A 266 0.21 39.51 -10.97
CA TYR A 266 -0.75 38.79 -11.81
C TYR A 266 -0.18 37.53 -12.43
N ALA A 267 1.06 37.59 -12.94
CA ALA A 267 1.75 36.42 -13.46
C ALA A 267 1.87 35.34 -12.38
N LYS A 268 2.26 35.74 -11.16
CA LYS A 268 2.46 34.83 -10.04
C LYS A 268 1.16 34.21 -9.52
N ILE A 269 0.06 34.97 -9.49
CA ILE A 269 -1.28 34.45 -9.18
C ILE A 269 -1.67 33.34 -10.16
N ILE A 270 -1.50 33.59 -11.46
CA ILE A 270 -1.85 32.62 -12.51
C ILE A 270 -0.99 31.36 -12.35
N GLU A 271 0.32 31.52 -12.15
CA GLU A 271 1.25 30.41 -11.91
C GLU A 271 0.80 29.55 -10.73
N VAL A 272 0.59 30.15 -9.55
CA VAL A 272 0.18 29.41 -8.33
C VAL A 272 -1.13 28.65 -8.54
N ILE A 273 -2.15 29.31 -9.10
CA ILE A 273 -3.46 28.69 -9.32
C ILE A 273 -3.34 27.54 -10.31
N ASN A 274 -2.64 27.74 -11.43
CA ASN A 274 -2.47 26.69 -12.44
C ASN A 274 -1.73 25.49 -11.87
N THR A 275 -0.57 25.72 -11.26
CA THR A 275 0.27 24.66 -10.72
C THR A 275 -0.48 23.81 -9.68
N VAL A 276 -1.19 24.45 -8.74
CA VAL A 276 -1.91 23.71 -7.69
C VAL A 276 -3.12 22.97 -8.23
N ILE A 277 -3.93 23.61 -9.08
CA ILE A 277 -5.15 22.99 -9.59
C ILE A 277 -4.82 21.88 -10.60
N ASP A 278 -3.86 22.10 -11.50
CA ASP A 278 -3.51 21.11 -12.52
C ASP A 278 -2.90 19.85 -11.89
N ASP A 279 -2.08 19.99 -10.85
CA ASP A 279 -1.57 18.87 -10.06
C ASP A 279 -2.71 18.01 -9.48
N ARG A 280 -3.72 18.65 -8.87
CA ARG A 280 -4.87 17.94 -8.29
C ARG A 280 -5.80 17.32 -9.35
N ILE A 281 -5.94 17.97 -10.51
CA ILE A 281 -6.67 17.39 -11.65
C ILE A 281 -5.93 16.15 -12.15
N ASN A 282 -4.61 16.20 -12.29
CA ASN A 282 -3.81 15.08 -12.76
C ASN A 282 -3.95 13.89 -11.82
N LEU A 283 -3.72 14.08 -10.53
CA LEU A 283 -3.92 13.04 -9.51
C LEU A 283 -5.30 12.39 -9.59
N ALA A 284 -6.36 13.20 -9.68
CA ALA A 284 -7.72 12.70 -9.80
C ALA A 284 -7.95 11.89 -11.10
N THR A 285 -7.40 12.37 -12.23
CA THR A 285 -7.55 11.69 -13.52
C THR A 285 -6.75 10.40 -13.60
N GLU A 286 -5.52 10.38 -13.07
CA GLU A 286 -4.68 9.19 -12.98
C GLU A 286 -5.34 8.13 -12.10
N SER A 287 -5.88 8.55 -10.95
CA SER A 287 -6.62 7.65 -10.06
C SER A 287 -7.84 7.03 -10.75
N ILE A 288 -8.65 7.81 -11.47
CA ILE A 288 -9.76 7.26 -12.26
C ILE A 288 -9.24 6.32 -13.35
N GLY A 289 -8.12 6.65 -13.98
CA GLY A 289 -7.45 5.80 -14.97
C GLY A 289 -7.09 4.43 -14.40
N GLU A 290 -6.50 4.38 -13.22
CA GLU A 290 -6.18 3.13 -12.51
C GLU A 290 -7.43 2.29 -12.20
N VAL A 291 -8.52 2.94 -11.81
CA VAL A 291 -9.82 2.28 -11.57
C VAL A 291 -10.40 1.72 -12.88
N ILE A 292 -10.31 2.47 -13.99
CA ILE A 292 -10.72 2.01 -15.32
C ILE A 292 -9.90 0.80 -15.78
N LEU A 293 -8.57 0.84 -15.57
CA LEU A 293 -7.67 -0.27 -15.87
C LEU A 293 -8.06 -1.51 -15.06
N PHE A 294 -8.29 -1.36 -13.75
CA PHE A 294 -8.75 -2.46 -12.91
C PHE A 294 -10.02 -3.12 -13.44
N TYR A 295 -11.04 -2.33 -13.79
CA TYR A 295 -12.29 -2.85 -14.34
C TYR A 295 -12.09 -3.55 -15.69
N THR A 296 -11.21 -3.01 -16.53
CA THR A 296 -10.89 -3.61 -17.84
C THR A 296 -10.20 -4.97 -17.64
N ASP A 297 -9.18 -5.03 -16.78
CA ASP A 297 -8.48 -6.27 -16.44
C ASP A 297 -9.41 -7.30 -15.80
N PHE A 298 -10.36 -6.85 -14.97
CA PHE A 298 -11.36 -7.70 -14.34
C PHE A 298 -12.29 -8.34 -15.39
N LEU A 299 -12.79 -7.55 -16.36
CA LEU A 299 -13.63 -8.04 -17.45
C LEU A 299 -12.88 -9.05 -18.32
N GLU A 300 -11.61 -8.79 -18.65
CA GLU A 300 -10.78 -9.74 -19.40
C GLU A 300 -10.57 -11.06 -18.64
N ARG A 301 -10.34 -10.99 -17.32
CA ARG A 301 -10.28 -12.19 -16.46
C ARG A 301 -11.61 -12.93 -16.46
N GLN A 302 -12.72 -12.22 -16.32
CA GLN A 302 -14.07 -12.79 -16.33
C GLN A 302 -14.36 -13.53 -17.64
N ASP A 303 -14.05 -12.92 -18.78
CA ASP A 303 -14.27 -13.52 -20.09
C ASP A 303 -13.43 -14.79 -20.27
N ARG A 304 -12.15 -14.75 -19.90
CA ARG A 304 -11.30 -15.95 -19.91
C ARG A 304 -11.86 -17.08 -19.06
N TYR A 305 -12.27 -16.79 -17.83
CA TYR A 305 -12.81 -17.82 -16.93
C TYR A 305 -14.15 -18.35 -17.42
N ARG A 306 -14.99 -17.54 -18.07
CA ARG A 306 -16.26 -18.00 -18.67
C ARG A 306 -16.05 -18.93 -19.88
N GLN A 307 -14.96 -18.77 -20.60
CA GLN A 307 -14.60 -19.64 -21.72
C GLN A 307 -14.04 -21.00 -21.28
N GLU A 308 -13.60 -21.14 -20.02
CA GLU A 308 -13.16 -22.44 -19.49
C GLU A 308 -14.30 -23.47 -19.51
N THR A 309 -14.02 -24.64 -20.08
CA THR A 309 -15.00 -25.73 -20.15
C THR A 309 -15.25 -26.36 -18.78
N ARG A 310 -16.43 -26.96 -18.58
CA ARG A 310 -16.72 -27.75 -17.36
C ARG A 310 -15.69 -28.87 -17.16
N GLN A 311 -15.26 -29.50 -18.24
CA GLN A 311 -14.24 -30.56 -18.21
C GLN A 311 -12.89 -30.03 -17.72
N GLN A 312 -12.46 -28.86 -18.21
CA GLN A 312 -11.22 -28.23 -17.75
C GLN A 312 -11.28 -27.92 -16.25
N ARG A 313 -12.36 -27.28 -15.77
CA ARG A 313 -12.49 -26.93 -14.35
C ARG A 313 -12.53 -28.16 -13.45
N ALA A 314 -13.21 -29.22 -13.88
CA ALA A 314 -13.25 -30.48 -13.15
C ALA A 314 -11.87 -31.16 -13.11
N ALA A 315 -11.12 -31.13 -14.22
CA ALA A 315 -9.77 -31.66 -14.29
C ALA A 315 -8.80 -30.89 -13.37
N GLU A 316 -8.86 -29.56 -13.35
CA GLU A 316 -8.06 -28.72 -12.44
C GLU A 316 -8.35 -29.07 -10.98
N LYS A 317 -9.63 -29.19 -10.60
CA LYS A 317 -10.01 -29.54 -9.22
C LYS A 317 -9.57 -30.96 -8.84
N ALA A 318 -9.80 -31.93 -9.72
CA ALA A 318 -9.38 -33.31 -9.50
C ALA A 318 -7.86 -33.43 -9.34
N TRP A 319 -7.08 -32.64 -10.11
CA TRP A 319 -5.63 -32.60 -9.96
C TRP A 319 -5.21 -32.07 -8.58
N ILE A 320 -5.80 -30.96 -8.11
CA ILE A 320 -5.54 -30.41 -6.77
C ILE A 320 -5.86 -31.44 -5.68
N ASP A 321 -7.02 -32.08 -5.76
CA ASP A 321 -7.47 -33.08 -4.78
C ASP A 321 -6.55 -34.32 -4.77
N GLN A 322 -6.10 -34.77 -5.95
CA GLN A 322 -5.15 -35.88 -6.07
C GLN A 322 -3.81 -35.53 -5.43
N GLN A 323 -3.26 -34.34 -5.69
CA GLN A 323 -1.99 -33.92 -5.08
C GLN A 323 -2.12 -33.83 -3.56
N ARG A 324 -3.23 -33.29 -3.05
CA ARG A 324 -3.49 -33.21 -1.61
C ARG A 324 -3.50 -34.60 -0.97
N GLN A 325 -4.19 -35.57 -1.57
CA GLN A 325 -4.21 -36.95 -1.08
C GLN A 325 -2.81 -37.59 -1.07
N GLN A 326 -1.99 -37.35 -2.09
CA GLN A 326 -0.62 -37.86 -2.14
C GLN A 326 0.26 -37.28 -1.02
N LEU A 327 0.16 -35.98 -0.78
CA LEU A 327 0.89 -35.33 0.32
C LEU A 327 0.41 -35.82 1.70
N GLU A 328 -0.90 -36.02 1.88
CA GLU A 328 -1.46 -36.57 3.12
C GLU A 328 -0.95 -38.00 3.40
N GLN A 329 -0.88 -38.84 2.37
CA GLN A 329 -0.33 -40.20 2.49
C GLN A 329 1.16 -40.15 2.88
N LEU A 330 1.94 -39.27 2.27
CA LEU A 330 3.34 -39.08 2.60
C LEU A 330 3.50 -38.59 4.05
N CYS A 331 2.73 -37.60 4.48
CA CYS A 331 2.72 -37.14 5.88
C CYS A 331 2.45 -38.28 6.85
N ARG A 332 1.42 -39.10 6.60
CA ARG A 332 1.11 -40.27 7.44
C ARG A 332 2.28 -41.26 7.51
N SER A 333 2.97 -41.53 6.39
CA SER A 333 4.16 -42.40 6.40
C SER A 333 5.30 -41.82 7.24
N LEU A 334 5.54 -40.51 7.18
CA LEU A 334 6.59 -39.84 7.95
C LEU A 334 6.25 -39.81 9.45
N GLU A 335 4.98 -39.63 9.81
CA GLU A 335 4.51 -39.69 11.20
C GLU A 335 4.78 -41.05 11.83
N VAL A 336 4.59 -42.16 11.09
CA VAL A 336 4.95 -43.50 11.56
C VAL A 336 6.45 -43.59 11.85
N ILE A 337 7.31 -43.10 10.94
CA ILE A 337 8.78 -43.10 11.14
C ILE A 337 9.16 -42.28 12.39
N ILE A 338 8.54 -41.13 12.58
CA ILE A 338 8.80 -40.24 13.72
C ILE A 338 8.32 -40.85 15.04
N ALA A 339 7.14 -41.46 15.05
CA ALA A 339 6.52 -42.03 16.25
C ALA A 339 7.21 -43.31 16.73
N THR A 340 7.78 -44.11 15.82
CA THR A 340 8.36 -45.40 16.19
C THR A 340 9.61 -45.28 17.08
N GLY A 341 10.24 -44.10 17.16
CA GLY A 341 11.34 -43.84 18.10
C GLY A 341 10.91 -43.49 19.55
N ILE A 342 9.62 -43.28 19.84
CA ILE A 342 9.14 -42.94 21.20
C ILE A 342 8.75 -44.20 22.01
N SER A 343 8.32 -45.26 21.31
CA SER A 343 7.96 -46.56 21.90
C SER A 343 9.18 -47.32 22.45
N GLU A 344 10.37 -47.14 21.87
CA GLU A 344 11.58 -47.85 22.30
C GLU A 344 12.29 -47.19 23.50
N ALA A 345 12.11 -45.88 23.71
CA ALA A 345 12.65 -45.19 24.89
C ALA A 345 11.86 -45.47 26.19
N THR A 346 10.57 -45.77 26.08
CA THR A 346 9.72 -46.10 27.23
C THR A 346 9.80 -47.58 27.64
N GLY A 347 10.14 -48.48 26.72
CA GLY A 347 10.33 -49.91 27.02
C GLY A 347 11.62 -50.29 27.76
N ILE A 348 12.58 -49.38 27.92
CA ILE A 348 13.83 -49.62 28.67
C ILE A 348 13.69 -49.21 30.15
N SER A 349 12.72 -48.34 30.48
CA SER A 349 12.48 -47.89 31.87
C SER A 349 11.85 -48.96 32.78
N GLU A 350 11.19 -49.99 32.23
CA GLU A 350 10.55 -51.06 33.02
C GLU A 350 11.44 -52.30 33.23
N ALA A 351 12.65 -52.35 32.63
CA ALA A 351 13.53 -53.52 32.70
C ALA A 351 14.70 -53.39 33.70
N THR A 352 14.84 -52.28 34.41
CA THR A 352 15.71 -52.16 35.58
C THR A 352 14.87 -52.06 36.84
N GLY A 353 14.52 -53.22 37.40
CA GLY A 353 14.13 -53.30 38.80
C GLY A 353 15.31 -52.86 39.67
N ILE A 354 15.35 -51.58 40.00
CA ILE A 354 16.06 -51.05 41.15
C ILE A 354 14.97 -50.49 42.05
N SER A 355 14.92 -51.04 43.26
CA SER A 355 13.90 -50.82 44.26
C SER A 355 13.68 -49.34 44.54
N GLU A 356 12.40 -48.99 44.60
CA GLU A 356 11.85 -47.79 45.19
C GLU A 356 12.01 -47.86 46.72
N GLN A 357 13.25 -47.77 47.22
CA GLN A 357 13.56 -47.73 48.65
C GLN A 357 14.98 -47.20 48.88
N ASP A 358 15.16 -45.88 48.76
CA ASP A 358 16.07 -45.05 49.57
C ASP A 358 16.38 -43.73 48.85
N ALA A 359 15.59 -42.69 49.15
CA ALA A 359 16.01 -41.28 49.21
C ALA A 359 14.81 -40.39 49.58
N ARG A 360 14.20 -40.63 50.74
CA ARG A 360 13.73 -39.51 51.57
C ARG A 360 14.95 -38.97 52.31
N THR A 361 14.90 -37.68 52.66
CA THR A 361 15.96 -36.83 53.30
C THR A 361 17.00 -36.33 52.30
N THR A 362 17.09 -35.05 51.90
CA THR A 362 17.26 -33.82 52.71
C THR A 362 17.04 -32.60 51.79
N VAL A 363 16.00 -31.77 52.00
CA VAL A 363 16.02 -30.36 52.49
C VAL A 363 17.22 -29.50 52.02
N TRP A 364 17.03 -28.63 51.01
CA TRP A 364 16.88 -27.16 51.06
C TRP A 364 16.63 -26.62 49.65
#